data_AF-J5Q4T5-F1
#
_entry.id   AF-J5Q4T5-F1
#
_cell.length_a   1.000
_cell.length_b   1.000
_cell.length_c   1.000
_cell.angle_alpha   90.00
_cell.angle_beta   90.00
_cell.angle_gamma   90.00
#
_symmetry.space_group_name_H-M   'P 1'
#
loop_
_entity.id
_entity.type
_entity.pdbx_description
1 polymer ?
#
loop_
_entity_poly.entity_id
_entity_poly.type
_entity_poly.pdbx_seq_one_letter_code
_entity_poly.pdbx_strand_id
1 'polypeptide(L)'
;MSDDEIWDREMTMDEFKRLDPALQKKRIDTSLRRKVTEMHRWSRSGVPTGIDWRKNGGDRTKLRRWHDPKKKLWSWSDDNPDHPRSRNKTVMAKWIKARNLLAAGRTAKPTDEKDNWKQRALALELQNSNLIAVQASLEDRLRRAEARIQVSKKKRASD
;
A
#
# COMPACT_ATOMS: atom_id res chain seq x y z
N MET A 1 2.18 -0.29 23.01
CA MET A 1 2.16 -0.83 21.64
C MET A 1 0.69 -1.00 21.29
N SER A 2 0.15 -0.32 20.27
CA SER A 2 -1.28 -0.50 19.95
C SER A 2 -1.51 -1.89 19.35
N ASP A 3 -2.64 -2.51 19.68
CA ASP A 3 -3.04 -3.85 19.23
C ASP A 3 -3.31 -3.94 17.71
N ASP A 4 -3.10 -2.86 16.94
CA ASP A 4 -3.59 -2.70 15.57
C ASP A 4 -2.85 -3.51 14.50
N GLU A 5 -1.70 -4.12 14.83
CA GLU A 5 -0.88 -4.85 13.86
C GLU A 5 -0.45 -6.26 14.29
N ILE A 6 -1.17 -6.91 15.22
CA ILE A 6 -0.88 -8.32 15.61
C ILE A 6 -0.83 -9.24 14.39
N TRP A 7 -1.64 -8.96 13.36
CA TRP A 7 -1.70 -9.72 12.12
C TRP A 7 -0.55 -9.44 11.14
N ASP A 8 0.28 -8.41 11.37
CA ASP A 8 1.33 -7.94 10.43
C ASP A 8 2.75 -7.98 11.03
N ARG A 9 2.99 -8.89 11.97
CA ARG A 9 4.32 -9.24 12.50
C ARG A 9 4.86 -10.53 11.88
N GLU A 10 6.11 -10.88 12.15
CA GLU A 10 6.60 -12.22 11.86
C GLU A 10 5.89 -13.25 12.75
N MET A 11 5.41 -14.34 12.13
CA MET A 11 4.61 -15.36 12.79
C MET A 11 4.93 -16.73 12.21
N THR A 12 4.87 -17.75 13.06
CA THR A 12 4.89 -19.15 12.62
C THR A 12 3.56 -19.52 11.94
N MET A 13 3.53 -20.66 11.24
CA MET A 13 2.29 -21.15 10.62
C MET A 13 1.22 -21.47 11.67
N ASP A 14 1.61 -21.96 12.84
CA ASP A 14 0.67 -22.26 13.93
C ASP A 14 0.07 -20.98 14.53
N GLU A 15 0.89 -19.94 14.71
CA GLU A 15 0.41 -18.63 15.14
C GLU A 15 -0.53 -18.01 14.10
N PHE A 16 -0.20 -18.14 12.81
CA PHE A 16 -1.06 -17.67 11.72
C PHE A 16 -2.41 -18.37 11.72
N LYS A 17 -2.43 -19.70 11.88
CA LYS A 17 -3.67 -20.49 11.92
C LYS A 17 -4.58 -20.16 13.11
N ARG A 18 -4.01 -19.63 14.20
CA ARG A 18 -4.75 -19.17 15.38
C ARG A 18 -5.33 -17.76 15.24
N LEU A 19 -4.93 -17.00 14.21
CA LEU A 19 -5.55 -15.70 13.95
C LEU A 19 -7.01 -15.87 13.53
N ASP A 20 -7.83 -14.85 13.80
CA ASP A 20 -9.14 -14.71 13.19
C ASP A 20 -9.02 -14.85 11.66
N PRO A 21 -9.86 -15.67 10.98
CA PRO A 21 -9.91 -15.77 9.53
C PRO A 21 -9.91 -14.42 8.78
N ALA A 22 -10.56 -13.39 9.33
CA ALA A 22 -10.55 -12.05 8.76
C ALA A 22 -9.14 -11.42 8.76
N LEU A 23 -8.38 -11.62 9.85
CA LEU A 23 -7.00 -11.16 9.98
C LEU A 23 -6.04 -11.99 9.14
N GLN A 24 -6.25 -13.31 9.05
CA GLN A 24 -5.51 -14.17 8.13
C GLN A 24 -5.63 -13.68 6.68
N LYS A 25 -6.88 -13.43 6.25
CA LYS A 25 -7.19 -12.89 4.93
C LYS A 25 -6.53 -11.52 4.70
N LYS A 26 -6.63 -10.61 5.67
CA LYS A 26 -6.00 -9.28 5.63
C LYS A 26 -4.49 -9.36 5.48
N ARG A 27 -3.83 -10.26 6.23
CA ARG A 27 -2.39 -10.53 6.15
C ARG A 27 -1.99 -11.00 4.76
N ILE A 28 -2.69 -12.00 4.23
CA ILE A 28 -2.42 -12.58 2.91
C ILE A 28 -2.61 -11.52 1.80
N ASP A 29 -3.72 -10.79 1.82
CA ASP A 29 -4.01 -9.75 0.81
C ASP A 29 -2.99 -8.61 0.84
N THR A 30 -2.58 -8.21 2.05
CA THR A 30 -1.59 -7.16 2.23
C THR A 30 -0.21 -7.62 1.76
N SER A 31 0.21 -8.83 2.14
CA SER A 31 1.45 -9.44 1.66
C SER A 31 1.48 -9.53 0.13
N LEU A 32 0.40 -10.01 -0.48
CA LEU A 32 0.27 -10.08 -1.93
C LEU A 32 0.45 -8.68 -2.57
N ARG A 33 -0.26 -7.66 -2.07
CA ARG A 33 -0.13 -6.28 -2.57
C ARG A 33 1.31 -5.77 -2.47
N ARG A 34 1.99 -6.00 -1.34
CA ARG A 34 3.39 -5.58 -1.14
C ARG A 34 4.35 -6.29 -2.10
N LYS A 35 4.20 -7.61 -2.27
CA LYS A 35 5.01 -8.39 -3.24
C LYS A 35 4.83 -7.90 -4.66
N VAL A 36 3.59 -7.62 -5.06
CA VAL A 36 3.29 -7.08 -6.40
C VAL A 36 3.84 -5.67 -6.58
N THR A 37 3.74 -4.81 -5.56
CA THR A 37 4.36 -3.48 -5.58
C THR A 37 5.88 -3.57 -5.74
N GLU A 38 6.54 -4.50 -5.07
CA GLU A 38 7.98 -4.71 -5.18
C GLU A 38 8.37 -5.20 -6.59
N MET A 39 7.65 -6.18 -7.15
CA MET A 39 7.82 -6.62 -8.54
C MET A 39 7.62 -5.48 -9.54
N HIS A 40 6.61 -4.63 -9.31
CA HIS A 40 6.34 -3.47 -10.14
C HIS A 40 7.47 -2.43 -10.04
N ARG A 41 8.01 -2.19 -8.84
CA ARG A 41 9.20 -1.36 -8.63
C ARG A 41 10.39 -1.90 -9.41
N TRP A 42 10.69 -3.20 -9.30
CA TRP A 42 11.79 -3.83 -10.03
C TRP A 42 11.60 -3.71 -11.55
N SER A 43 10.37 -3.85 -12.06
CA SER A 43 10.10 -3.70 -13.49
C SER A 43 10.37 -2.29 -14.04
N ARG A 44 10.33 -1.26 -13.18
CA ARG A 44 10.53 0.15 -13.55
C ARG A 44 11.93 0.68 -13.28
N SER A 45 12.52 0.27 -12.16
CA SER A 45 13.80 0.82 -11.66
C SER A 45 14.97 -0.16 -11.82
N GLY A 46 14.71 -1.36 -12.33
CA GLY A 46 15.69 -2.44 -12.34
C GLY A 46 15.63 -3.30 -11.08
N VAL A 47 16.14 -4.51 -11.22
CA VAL A 47 16.26 -5.48 -10.12
C VAL A 47 17.56 -5.17 -9.36
N PRO A 48 17.53 -5.06 -8.02
CA PRO A 48 18.76 -4.83 -7.25
C PRO A 48 19.81 -5.92 -7.49
N THR A 49 21.08 -5.54 -7.44
CA THR A 49 22.22 -6.46 -7.61
C THR A 49 22.12 -7.63 -6.63
N GLY A 50 22.36 -8.85 -7.12
CA GLY A 50 22.28 -10.08 -6.32
C GLY A 50 20.87 -10.64 -6.12
N ILE A 51 19.83 -9.97 -6.58
CA ILE A 51 18.45 -10.48 -6.55
C ILE A 51 18.09 -11.16 -7.87
N ASP A 52 17.65 -12.43 -7.80
CA ASP A 52 16.98 -13.09 -8.91
C ASP A 52 15.46 -12.98 -8.74
N TRP A 53 14.85 -12.05 -9.48
CA TRP A 53 13.40 -11.81 -9.39
C TRP A 53 12.56 -13.05 -9.75
N ARG A 54 13.09 -13.97 -10.58
CA ARG A 54 12.37 -15.20 -10.97
C ARG A 54 12.16 -16.13 -9.79
N LYS A 55 13.11 -16.16 -8.84
CA LYS A 55 12.99 -16.95 -7.59
C LYS A 55 11.91 -16.41 -6.65
N ASN A 56 11.58 -15.13 -6.74
CA ASN A 56 10.65 -14.45 -5.83
C ASN A 56 9.24 -14.32 -6.41
N GLY A 57 9.11 -13.95 -7.68
CA GLY A 57 7.82 -13.64 -8.30
C GLY A 57 7.69 -14.14 -9.74
N GLY A 58 8.55 -15.08 -10.15
CA GLY A 58 8.56 -15.64 -11.51
C GLY A 58 7.30 -16.43 -11.87
N ASP A 59 6.60 -16.98 -10.87
CA ASP A 59 5.30 -17.62 -11.00
C ASP A 59 4.50 -17.49 -9.69
N ARG A 60 3.27 -17.99 -9.68
CA ARG A 60 2.36 -17.95 -8.52
C ARG A 60 2.92 -18.72 -7.32
N THR A 61 3.54 -19.87 -7.53
CA THR A 61 4.13 -20.69 -6.46
C THR A 61 5.31 -19.96 -5.81
N LYS A 62 6.16 -19.30 -6.60
CA LYS A 62 7.24 -18.44 -6.08
C LYS A 62 6.69 -17.26 -5.32
N LEU A 63 5.66 -16.60 -5.85
CA LEU A 63 4.99 -15.48 -5.19
C LEU A 63 4.42 -15.88 -3.83
N ARG A 64 3.83 -17.08 -3.71
CA ARG A 64 3.34 -17.65 -2.44
C ARG A 64 4.44 -17.92 -1.44
N ARG A 65 5.57 -18.48 -1.89
CA ARG A 65 6.71 -18.86 -1.04
C ARG A 65 7.61 -17.68 -0.66
N TRP A 66 7.56 -16.58 -1.40
CA TRP A 66 8.39 -15.41 -1.12
C TRP A 66 8.14 -14.91 0.29
N HIS A 67 9.18 -14.94 1.12
CA HIS A 67 9.14 -14.49 2.50
C HIS A 67 10.27 -13.48 2.73
N ASP A 68 9.94 -12.31 3.27
CA ASP A 68 10.89 -11.25 3.63
C ASP A 68 10.32 -10.47 4.83
N PRO A 69 10.74 -10.76 6.08
CA PRO A 69 10.23 -10.10 7.26
C PRO A 69 10.50 -8.60 7.29
N LYS A 70 11.65 -8.17 6.75
CA LYS A 70 12.05 -6.75 6.72
C LYS A 70 11.09 -5.92 5.88
N LYS A 71 10.57 -6.51 4.80
CA LYS A 71 9.55 -5.90 3.93
C LYS A 71 8.12 -6.31 4.27
N LYS A 72 7.93 -7.05 5.38
CA LYS A 72 6.65 -7.65 5.79
C LYS A 72 5.96 -8.40 4.64
N LEU A 73 6.75 -9.18 3.89
CA LEU A 73 6.27 -10.07 2.83
C LEU A 73 6.14 -11.47 3.43
N TRP A 74 4.92 -11.87 3.70
CA TRP A 74 4.61 -13.13 4.34
C TRP A 74 4.30 -14.21 3.29
N SER A 75 4.82 -15.41 3.50
CA SER A 75 4.46 -16.60 2.73
C SER A 75 3.06 -17.09 3.10
N TRP A 76 2.37 -17.76 2.18
CA TRP A 76 1.08 -18.40 2.45
C TRP A 76 0.89 -19.68 1.62
N SER A 77 0.11 -20.64 2.13
CA SER A 77 -0.18 -21.93 1.48
C SER A 77 -1.67 -22.16 1.21
N ASP A 78 -2.53 -21.77 2.16
CA ASP A 78 -3.89 -22.31 2.25
C ASP A 78 -4.93 -21.47 1.47
N ASP A 79 -4.67 -20.18 1.26
CA ASP A 79 -5.52 -19.29 0.45
C ASP A 79 -4.96 -19.13 -0.98
N ASN A 80 -5.86 -18.93 -1.94
CA ASN A 80 -5.54 -18.69 -3.35
C ASN A 80 -5.87 -17.23 -3.77
N PRO A 81 -5.32 -16.20 -3.07
CA PRO A 81 -5.57 -14.79 -3.36
C PRO A 81 -5.00 -14.36 -4.72
N ASP A 82 -4.18 -15.20 -5.32
CA ASP A 82 -3.42 -15.00 -6.55
C ASP A 82 -4.11 -15.65 -7.76
N HIS A 83 -5.30 -16.23 -7.57
CA HIS A 83 -6.09 -16.73 -8.71
C HIS A 83 -6.54 -15.56 -9.61
N PRO A 84 -6.51 -15.68 -10.95
CA PRO A 84 -6.91 -14.60 -11.86
C PRO A 84 -8.34 -14.09 -11.67
N ARG A 85 -9.23 -14.96 -11.19
CA ARG A 85 -10.64 -14.65 -10.87
C ARG A 85 -10.89 -14.35 -9.38
N SER A 86 -9.83 -14.19 -8.59
CA SER A 86 -9.97 -13.89 -7.16
C SER A 86 -10.38 -12.43 -6.90
N ARG A 87 -10.65 -12.14 -5.63
CA ARG A 87 -10.82 -10.79 -5.10
C ARG A 87 -9.66 -9.83 -5.41
N ASN A 88 -8.46 -10.35 -5.69
CA ASN A 88 -7.28 -9.53 -6.03
C ASN A 88 -6.97 -9.53 -7.53
N LYS A 89 -7.94 -9.79 -8.41
CA LYS A 89 -7.75 -9.79 -9.88
C LYS A 89 -6.95 -8.58 -10.39
N THR A 90 -7.23 -7.39 -9.88
CA THR A 90 -6.54 -6.14 -10.27
C THR A 90 -5.07 -6.11 -9.83
N VAL A 91 -4.78 -6.66 -8.65
CA VAL A 91 -3.40 -6.80 -8.15
C VAL A 91 -2.65 -7.83 -8.99
N MET A 92 -3.30 -8.95 -9.33
CA MET A 92 -2.69 -9.98 -10.18
C MET A 92 -2.45 -9.49 -11.62
N ALA A 93 -3.31 -8.66 -12.17
CA ALA A 93 -3.06 -8.02 -13.47
C ALA A 93 -1.79 -7.15 -13.45
N LYS A 94 -1.55 -6.40 -12.36
CA LYS A 94 -0.31 -5.63 -12.16
C LYS A 94 0.92 -6.54 -12.05
N TRP A 95 0.79 -7.66 -11.35
CA TRP A 95 1.86 -8.66 -11.27
C TRP A 95 2.21 -9.25 -12.63
N ILE A 96 1.21 -9.67 -13.42
CA ILE A 96 1.42 -10.19 -14.78
C ILE A 96 2.15 -9.16 -15.64
N LYS A 97 1.71 -7.89 -15.59
CA LYS A 97 2.36 -6.80 -16.33
C LYS A 97 3.83 -6.62 -15.90
N ALA A 98 4.09 -6.55 -14.60
CA ALA A 98 5.45 -6.39 -14.06
C ALA A 98 6.35 -7.57 -14.43
N ARG A 99 5.84 -8.80 -14.32
CA ARG A 99 6.54 -10.03 -14.74
C ARG A 99 6.89 -10.00 -16.22
N ASN A 100 5.96 -9.60 -17.08
CA ASN A 100 6.21 -9.54 -18.53
C ASN A 100 7.28 -8.49 -18.87
N LEU A 101 7.26 -7.33 -18.21
CA LEU A 101 8.29 -6.30 -18.38
C LEU A 101 9.68 -6.81 -17.94
N LEU A 102 9.76 -7.44 -16.76
CA LEU A 102 10.99 -8.04 -16.25
C LEU A 102 11.50 -9.19 -17.15
N ALA A 103 10.60 -10.02 -17.68
CA ALA A 103 10.94 -11.14 -18.55
C ALA A 103 11.44 -10.67 -19.92
N ALA A 104 10.89 -9.58 -20.46
CA ALA A 104 11.28 -9.02 -21.75
C ALA A 104 12.68 -8.38 -21.73
N GLY A 105 13.38 -8.32 -20.59
CA GLY A 105 14.62 -7.55 -20.44
C GLY A 105 14.41 -6.03 -20.62
N ARG A 106 13.18 -5.62 -20.92
CA ARG A 106 12.68 -4.26 -20.83
C ARG A 106 12.43 -3.98 -19.35
N THR A 107 13.48 -3.94 -18.54
CA THR A 107 13.50 -2.90 -17.50
C THR A 107 13.14 -1.65 -18.27
N ALA A 108 11.99 -1.03 -17.96
CA ALA A 108 11.67 0.26 -18.55
C ALA A 108 12.98 1.06 -18.49
N LYS A 109 13.50 1.53 -19.63
CA LYS A 109 14.67 2.43 -19.67
C LYS A 109 14.58 3.25 -18.39
N PRO A 110 15.59 3.23 -17.49
CA PRO A 110 15.46 3.82 -16.17
C PRO A 110 14.74 5.13 -16.39
N THR A 111 13.48 5.19 -15.92
CA THR A 111 12.68 6.39 -16.12
C THR A 111 13.54 7.42 -15.48
N ASP A 112 14.13 8.31 -16.30
CA ASP A 112 15.24 9.19 -15.91
C ASP A 112 14.92 9.63 -14.48
N GLU A 113 15.81 9.47 -13.51
CA GLU A 113 15.43 9.69 -12.10
C GLU A 113 14.66 11.02 -11.94
N LYS A 114 15.02 12.00 -12.76
CA LYS A 114 14.30 13.25 -13.05
C LYS A 114 12.79 13.10 -13.26
N ASP A 115 12.32 12.18 -14.09
CA ASP A 115 10.89 11.94 -14.37
C ASP A 115 10.15 11.25 -13.22
N ASN A 116 10.80 10.36 -12.47
CA ASN A 116 10.23 9.84 -11.22
C ASN A 116 10.15 10.95 -10.15
N TRP A 117 11.19 11.79 -10.04
CA TRP A 117 11.19 12.95 -9.16
C TRP A 117 10.12 13.96 -9.55
N LYS A 118 9.91 14.22 -10.84
CA LYS A 118 8.81 15.06 -11.33
C LYS A 118 7.44 14.48 -10.98
N GLN A 119 7.21 13.19 -11.20
CA GLN A 119 5.93 12.55 -10.85
C GLN A 119 5.67 12.62 -9.34
N ARG A 120 6.72 12.43 -8.53
CA ARG A 120 6.63 12.51 -7.08
C ARG A 120 6.41 13.95 -6.59
N ALA A 121 7.09 14.92 -7.18
CA ALA A 121 6.89 16.34 -6.92
C ALA A 121 5.46 16.75 -7.23
N LEU A 122 4.95 16.40 -8.41
CA LEU A 122 3.57 16.70 -8.82
C LEU A 122 2.53 16.06 -7.89
N ALA A 123 2.76 14.81 -7.48
CA ALA A 123 1.87 14.13 -6.53
C ALA A 123 1.87 14.82 -5.15
N LEU A 124 3.04 15.25 -4.67
CA LEU A 124 3.18 15.98 -3.41
C LEU A 124 2.56 17.39 -3.51
N GLU A 125 2.72 18.09 -4.62
CA GLU A 125 2.10 19.39 -4.89
C GLU A 125 0.58 19.31 -4.91
N LEU A 126 0.03 18.27 -5.53
CA LEU A 126 -1.42 18.02 -5.53
C LEU A 126 -1.91 17.70 -4.11
N GLN A 127 -1.18 16.87 -3.36
CA GLN A 127 -1.51 16.57 -1.97
C GLN A 127 -1.47 17.82 -1.10
N ASN A 128 -0.44 18.67 -1.23
CA ASN A 128 -0.35 19.94 -0.51
C ASN A 128 -1.48 20.89 -0.87
N SER A 129 -1.81 21.02 -2.16
CA SER A 129 -2.95 21.85 -2.60
C SER A 129 -4.27 21.39 -1.97
N ASN A 130 -4.50 20.08 -1.93
CA ASN A 130 -5.69 19.51 -1.29
C ASN A 130 -5.69 19.75 0.23
N LEU A 131 -4.55 19.57 0.90
CA LEU A 131 -4.43 19.82 2.34
C LEU A 131 -4.68 21.29 2.67
N ILE A 132 -4.14 22.23 1.88
CA ILE A 132 -4.38 23.66 2.04
C ILE A 132 -5.87 23.99 1.87
N ALA A 133 -6.53 23.42 0.86
CA ALA A 133 -7.96 23.63 0.64
C ALA A 133 -8.82 23.09 1.80
N VAL A 134 -8.49 21.91 2.31
CA VAL A 134 -9.16 21.32 3.48
C VAL A 134 -8.93 22.17 4.72
N GLN A 135 -7.69 22.63 4.95
CA GLN A 135 -7.36 23.48 6.08
C GLN A 135 -8.16 24.80 6.03
N ALA A 136 -8.20 25.48 4.88
CA ALA A 136 -8.97 26.71 4.72
C ALA A 136 -10.47 26.50 4.99
N SER A 137 -11.02 25.36 4.53
CA SER A 137 -12.42 25.01 4.80
C SER A 137 -12.69 24.76 6.29
N LEU A 138 -11.77 24.07 6.98
CA LEU A 138 -11.88 23.81 8.42
C LEU A 138 -11.74 25.08 9.24
N GLU A 139 -10.82 25.98 8.88
CA GLU A 139 -10.65 27.27 9.53
C GLU A 139 -11.91 28.15 9.38
N ASP A 140 -12.53 28.19 8.19
CA ASP A 140 -13.78 28.96 8.02
C ASP A 140 -14.94 28.36 8.82
N ARG A 141 -15.03 27.02 8.90
CA ARG A 141 -16.02 26.34 9.74
C ARG A 141 -15.80 26.63 11.22
N LEU A 142 -14.55 26.62 11.68
CA LEU A 142 -14.19 26.95 13.05
C LEU A 142 -14.60 28.39 13.37
N ARG A 143 -14.22 29.36 12.53
CA ARG A 143 -14.57 30.78 12.68
C ARG A 143 -16.09 30.98 12.77
N ARG A 144 -16.86 30.32 11.91
CA ARG A 144 -18.34 30.39 11.96
C ARG A 144 -18.91 29.76 13.23
N ALA A 145 -18.35 28.64 13.69
CA ALA A 145 -18.78 28.01 14.94
C ALA A 145 -18.48 28.90 16.16
N GLU A 146 -17.28 29.48 16.22
CA GLU A 146 -16.87 30.43 17.26
C GLU A 146 -17.76 31.68 17.28
N ALA A 147 -18.08 32.25 16.11
CA ALA A 147 -18.99 33.38 16.00
C ALA A 147 -20.39 33.04 16.54
N ARG A 148 -20.92 31.84 16.22
CA ARG A 148 -22.20 31.36 16.75
C ARG A 148 -22.18 31.19 18.27
N ILE A 149 -21.09 30.67 18.83
CA ILE A 149 -20.91 30.52 20.28
C ILE A 149 -20.85 31.89 20.96
N GLN A 150 -20.16 32.87 20.37
CA GLN A 150 -20.09 34.23 20.92
C GLN A 150 -21.46 34.94 20.91
N VAL A 151 -22.24 34.78 19.83
CA VAL A 151 -23.59 35.33 19.75
C VAL A 151 -24.52 34.68 20.78
N SER A 152 -24.46 33.36 20.97
CA SER A 152 -25.30 32.66 21.95
C SER A 152 -24.90 32.99 23.40
N LYS A 153 -23.61 33.18 23.68
CA LYS A 153 -23.12 33.67 24.99
C LYS A 153 -23.61 35.09 25.28
N LYS A 154 -23.55 36.00 24.30
CA LYS A 154 -24.06 37.38 24.47
C LYS A 154 -25.57 37.40 24.75
N LYS A 155 -26.37 36.61 24.01
CA LYS A 155 -27.82 36.50 24.24
C LYS A 155 -28.16 36.00 25.65
N ARG A 156 -27.43 34.99 26.14
CA ARG A 156 -27.63 34.43 27.49
C ARG A 156 -27.18 35.35 28.63
N ALA A 157 -26.35 36.36 28.35
CA ALA A 157 -25.89 37.32 29.34
C ALA A 157 -26.77 38.59 29.39
N SER A 158 -27.70 38.74 28.45
CA SER A 158 -28.67 39.84 28.37
C SER A 158 -30.08 39.46 28.82
N ASP A 159 -30.30 38.19 29.14
CA ASP A 159 -31.50 37.66 29.83
C ASP A 159 -31.18 37.51 31.32
#